data_AF-A0A2V7KMG7-F1
#
_entry.id   AF-A0A2V7KMG7-F1
#
_cell.length_a   1.000
_cell.length_b   1.000
_cell.length_c   1.000
_cell.angle_alpha   90.00
_cell.angle_beta   90.00
_cell.angle_gamma   90.00
#
_symmetry.space_group_name_H-M   'P 1'
#
loop_
_entity.id
_entity.type
_entity.pdbx_description
1 polymer ?
#
loop_
_entity_poly.entity_id
_entity_poly.type
_entity_poly.pdbx_seq_one_letter_code
_entity_poly.pdbx_strand_id
1 'polypeptide(L)'
;MHFLGRTVVFDIVVAQGDGTVVWRRLEHGVGPSILQIRTLKPGETMQWRDTWLPREPGRYRVQGILPSDAPEPLRTPWIPVEVSP
;
A
#
# COMPACT_ATOMS: atom_id res chain seq x y z
N MET A 1 -18.27 17.83 -15.52
CA MET A 1 -16.84 17.64 -15.86
C MET A 1 -16.09 17.27 -14.57
N HIS A 2 -15.95 15.99 -14.27
CA HIS A 2 -15.24 15.54 -13.07
C HIS A 2 -13.89 15.00 -13.54
N PHE A 3 -12.79 15.63 -13.13
CA PHE A 3 -11.49 14.99 -13.18
C PHE A 3 -11.56 13.81 -12.21
N LEU A 4 -11.90 12.63 -12.72
CA LEU A 4 -11.68 11.39 -11.98
C LEU A 4 -10.16 11.31 -11.82
N GLY A 5 -9.66 11.69 -10.65
CA GLY A 5 -8.25 11.61 -10.31
C GLY A 5 -7.79 10.19 -10.60
N ARG A 6 -6.90 10.05 -11.59
CA ARG A 6 -6.39 8.76 -12.05
C ARG A 6 -5.66 8.10 -10.87
N THR A 7 -6.02 6.87 -10.54
CA THR A 7 -5.53 6.19 -9.32
C THR A 7 -4.02 5.95 -9.41
N VAL A 8 -3.26 6.52 -8.48
CA VAL A 8 -1.82 6.24 -8.36
C VAL A 8 -1.60 4.79 -7.98
N VAL A 9 -0.60 4.15 -8.59
CA VAL A 9 -0.18 2.79 -8.25
C VAL A 9 0.60 2.84 -6.95
N PHE A 10 0.00 2.36 -5.87
CA PHE A 10 0.67 2.05 -4.61
C PHE A 10 0.16 0.69 -4.12
N ASP A 11 0.96 0.06 -3.28
CA ASP A 11 0.63 -1.22 -2.67
C ASP A 11 0.65 -1.11 -1.15
N ILE A 12 -0.13 -1.96 -0.51
CA ILE A 12 -0.08 -2.20 0.92
C ILE A 12 0.00 -3.71 1.08
N VAL A 13 1.04 -4.17 1.78
CA VAL A 13 1.27 -5.59 2.06
C VAL A 13 1.06 -5.82 3.55
N VAL A 14 0.29 -6.86 3.85
CA VAL A 14 0.10 -7.35 5.20
C VAL A 14 0.67 -8.75 5.30
N ALA A 15 1.53 -8.96 6.29
CA ALA A 15 2.12 -10.25 6.57
C ALA A 15 1.88 -10.67 8.03
N GLN A 16 1.84 -11.97 8.27
CA GLN A 16 1.90 -12.56 9.61
C GLN A 16 3.30 -12.39 10.23
N GLY A 17 3.41 -12.69 11.53
CA GLY A 17 4.67 -12.59 12.27
C GLY A 17 5.81 -13.47 11.73
N ASP A 18 5.48 -14.58 11.07
CA ASP A 18 6.41 -15.47 10.37
C ASP A 18 6.86 -14.93 9.00
N GLY A 19 6.24 -13.85 8.54
CA GLY A 19 6.49 -13.20 7.25
C GLY A 19 5.62 -13.67 6.09
N THR A 20 4.69 -14.61 6.32
CA THR A 20 3.71 -15.05 5.32
C THR A 20 2.79 -13.90 4.93
N VAL A 21 2.73 -13.55 3.64
CA VAL A 21 1.83 -12.50 3.13
C VAL A 21 0.41 -13.03 3.12
N VAL A 22 -0.50 -12.34 3.82
CA VAL A 22 -1.91 -12.73 3.96
C VAL A 22 -2.87 -11.81 3.20
N TRP A 23 -2.40 -10.63 2.82
CA TRP A 23 -3.18 -9.69 2.02
C TRP A 23 -2.26 -8.71 1.30
N ARG A 24 -2.64 -8.37 0.07
CA ARG A 24 -1.93 -7.42 -0.79
C ARG A 24 -2.92 -6.59 -1.58
N ARG A 25 -2.82 -5.27 -1.49
CA ARG A 25 -3.76 -4.34 -2.12
C ARG A 25 -3.90 -4.58 -3.62
N LEU A 26 -2.78 -4.64 -4.34
CA LEU A 26 -2.79 -4.73 -5.79
C LEU A 26 -3.33 -6.08 -6.32
N GLU A 27 -3.35 -7.14 -5.51
CA GLU A 27 -3.99 -8.42 -5.88
C GLU A 27 -5.52 -8.33 -5.88
N HIS A 28 -6.09 -7.35 -5.17
CA HIS A 28 -7.54 -7.17 -5.03
C HIS A 28 -8.11 -6.05 -5.93
N GLY A 29 -7.26 -5.30 -6.64
CA GLY A 29 -7.65 -4.16 -7.47
C GLY A 29 -7.50 -4.40 -8.97
N VAL A 30 -8.61 -4.67 -9.67
CA VAL A 30 -8.68 -4.72 -11.14
C VAL A 30 -9.03 -3.33 -11.68
N GLY A 31 -8.04 -2.44 -11.73
CA GLY A 31 -8.18 -1.14 -12.37
C GLY A 31 -6.96 -0.84 -13.24
N PRO A 32 -7.11 -0.27 -14.45
CA PRO A 32 -5.98 0.10 -15.29
C PRO A 32 -5.09 1.07 -14.52
N SER A 33 -3.92 0.56 -14.15
CA SER A 33 -2.89 1.27 -13.41
C SER A 33 -2.02 2.01 -14.42
N ILE A 34 -2.27 3.30 -14.62
CA ILE A 34 -1.36 4.15 -15.39
C ILE A 34 -0.33 4.70 -14.42
N LEU A 35 0.95 4.36 -14.65
CA LEU A 35 2.06 4.94 -13.91
C LEU A 35 2.07 6.47 -14.13
N GLN A 36 1.77 7.23 -13.08
CA GLN A 36 1.89 8.68 -13.10
C GLN A 36 3.20 9.07 -12.41
N ILE A 37 4.11 9.65 -13.17
CA ILE A 37 5.31 10.28 -12.62
C ILE A 37 4.91 11.66 -12.10
N ARG A 38 5.08 11.89 -10.80
CA ARG A 38 4.85 13.18 -10.14
C ARG A 38 6.07 13.54 -9.30
N THR A 39 6.62 14.72 -9.53
CA THR A 39 7.64 15.30 -8.66
C THR A 39 6.97 15.90 -7.42
N LEU A 40 7.43 15.48 -6.23
CA LEU A 40 7.03 16.10 -4.96
C LEU A 40 8.00 17.23 -4.62
N LYS A 41 7.47 18.34 -4.10
CA LYS A 41 8.29 19.41 -3.54
C LYS A 41 8.86 18.99 -2.18
N PRO A 42 9.98 19.58 -1.72
CA PRO A 42 10.48 19.35 -0.36
C PRO A 42 9.38 19.63 0.68
N GLY A 43 9.15 18.69 1.59
CA GLY A 43 8.11 18.77 2.63
C GLY A 43 6.68 18.45 2.17
N GLU A 44 6.45 18.27 0.87
CA GLU A 44 5.15 17.83 0.37
C GLU A 44 4.90 16.37 0.76
N THR A 45 3.69 16.08 1.25
CA THR A 45 3.29 14.72 1.65
C THR A 45 2.12 14.27 0.79
N MET A 46 2.19 13.03 0.31
CA MET A 46 1.08 12.36 -0.35
C MET A 46 0.55 11.25 0.55
N GLN A 47 -0.76 11.12 0.63
CA GLN A 47 -1.42 10.12 1.47
C GLN A 47 -2.37 9.30 0.64
N TRP A 48 -2.28 7.99 0.79
CA TRP A 48 -3.25 7.03 0.28
C TRP A 48 -3.72 6.13 1.40
N ARG A 49 -4.89 5.53 1.19
CA ARG A 49 -5.55 4.67 2.15
C ARG A 49 -6.20 3.51 1.40
N ASP A 50 -6.24 2.38 2.08
CA ASP A 50 -7.04 1.22 1.69
C ASP A 50 -7.57 0.55 2.96
N THR A 51 -8.49 -0.39 2.81
CA THR A 51 -9.10 -1.12 3.92
C THR A 51 -8.91 -2.60 3.73
N TRP A 52 -8.32 -3.23 4.74
CA TRP A 52 -8.19 -4.67 4.85
C TRP A 52 -9.04 -5.18 6.02
N LEU A 53 -9.80 -6.25 5.77
CA LEU A 53 -10.56 -6.96 6.80
C LEU A 53 -9.85 -8.29 7.11
N PRO A 54 -9.20 -8.43 8.29
CA PRO A 54 -8.55 -9.67 8.70
C PRO A 54 -9.59 -10.78 8.87
N ARG A 55 -9.26 -12.01 8.44
CA ARG A 55 -10.12 -13.20 8.61
C ARG A 55 -10.00 -13.82 10.00
N GLU A 56 -8.85 -13.64 10.64
CA GLU A 56 -8.51 -14.24 11.92
C GLU A 56 -7.86 -13.16 12.82
N PRO A 57 -8.06 -13.23 14.15
CA PRO A 57 -7.28 -12.44 15.09
C PRO A 57 -5.81 -12.83 15.08
N GLY A 58 -4.92 -11.93 15.46
CA GLY A 58 -3.49 -12.23 15.55
C GLY A 58 -2.57 -11.04 15.38
N ARG A 59 -1.27 -11.34 15.32
CA ARG A 59 -0.21 -10.35 15.10
C ARG A 59 0.19 -10.30 13.64
N TYR A 60 0.18 -9.09 13.11
CA TYR A 60 0.51 -8.78 11.73
C TYR A 60 1.54 -7.67 11.67
N ARG A 61 2.10 -7.51 10.48
CA ARG A 61 2.92 -6.36 10.12
C ARG A 61 2.43 -5.81 8.79
N VAL A 62 2.42 -4.49 8.68
CA VAL A 62 1.97 -3.74 7.50
C VAL A 62 3.12 -2.95 6.91
N GLN A 63 3.24 -2.94 5.57
CA GLN A 63 4.19 -2.13 4.83
C GLN A 63 3.50 -1.48 3.63
N GLY A 64 3.74 -0.19 3.43
CA GLY A 64 3.40 0.52 2.20
C GLY A 64 4.54 0.41 1.19
N ILE A 65 4.18 0.25 -0.08
CA ILE A 65 5.12 0.22 -1.20
C ILE A 65 4.68 1.24 -2.24
N LEU A 66 5.60 2.12 -2.63
CA LEU A 66 5.40 3.11 -3.67
C LEU A 66 6.39 2.87 -4.82
N PRO A 67 5.92 2.38 -5.97
CA PRO A 67 6.69 2.38 -7.20
C PRO A 67 7.16 3.80 -7.56
N SER A 68 8.40 3.92 -8.00
CA SER A 68 8.98 5.13 -8.57
C SER A 68 9.73 4.79 -9.85
N ASP A 69 10.45 5.76 -10.40
CA ASP A 69 11.39 5.60 -11.51
C ASP A 69 12.73 4.96 -11.09
N ALA A 70 12.95 4.71 -9.79
CA ALA A 70 14.10 3.97 -9.30
C ALA A 70 13.93 2.44 -9.53
N PRO A 71 15.02 1.67 -9.62
CA PRO A 71 14.95 0.21 -9.80
C PRO A 71 14.24 -0.52 -8.66
N GLU A 72 14.39 -0.02 -7.43
CA GLU A 72 13.75 -0.54 -6.23
C GLU A 72 12.60 0.37 -5.81
N PRO A 73 11.42 -0.16 -5.46
CA PRO A 73 10.32 0.65 -4.99
C PRO A 73 10.63 1.22 -3.60
N LEU A 74 10.08 2.40 -3.31
CA LEU A 74 10.14 2.98 -1.97
C LEU A 74 9.27 2.17 -1.02
N ARG A 75 9.77 1.90 0.18
CA ARG A 75 9.09 1.10 1.19
C ARG A 75 9.03 1.85 2.51
N THR A 76 7.88 1.81 3.17
CA THR A 76 7.81 2.20 4.57
C THR A 76 8.47 1.13 5.44
N PRO A 77 8.89 1.47 6.67
CA PRO A 77 9.16 0.45 7.69
C PRO A 77 7.95 -0.46 7.88
N TRP A 78 8.20 -1.69 8.34
CA TRP A 78 7.15 -2.58 8.81
C TRP A 78 6.56 -2.05 10.11
N ILE A 79 5.25 -1.87 10.15
CA ILE A 79 4.53 -1.43 11.35
C ILE A 79 3.77 -2.64 11.92
N PRO A 80 4.01 -3.01 13.19
CA PRO A 80 3.27 -4.10 13.83
C PRO A 80 1.82 -3.68 14.12
N VAL A 81 0.90 -4.62 13.95
CA VAL A 81 -0.54 -4.45 14.25
C VAL A 81 -1.05 -5.70 14.95
N GLU A 82 -1.85 -5.52 16.00
CA GLU A 82 -2.52 -6.60 16.70
C GLU A 82 -4.03 -6.50 16.41
N VAL A 83 -4.60 -7.60 15.91
CA VAL A 83 -6.02 -7.73 15.61
C VAL A 83 -6.66 -8.58 16.70
N SER A 84 -7.60 -8.00 17.44
CA SER A 84 -8.40 -8.70 18.43
C SER A 84 -9.70 -9.25 17.82
N PRO A 85 -10.35 -10.23 18.47
CA PRO A 85 -11.70 -10.68 18.14
C PRO A 85 -12.75 -9.57 18.18
#